data_AF-A0A836RIS0-F1
#
_entry.id   AF-A0A836RIS0-F1
#
_cell.length_a   1.000
_cell.length_b   1.000
_cell.length_c   1.000
_cell.angle_alpha   90.00
_cell.angle_beta   90.00
_cell.angle_gamma   90.00
#
_symmetry.space_group_name_H-M   'P 1'
#
loop_
_entity.id
_entity.type
_entity.pdbx_description
1 polymer ?
#
loop_
_entity_poly.entity_id
_entity_poly.type
_entity_poly.pdbx_seq_one_letter_code
_entity_poly.pdbx_strand_id
1 'polypeptide(L)'
;VLAILIGSLISLPVHRIEREELQVVHPFAVWGPWWLAPSWQRVRRETVIAVNVGGCVVPTLIAAWQLPFLAASGPALLAATALVSAANITACYFAARPVPGVGIMMPGLISPAVSLLFTWIVLPMDAPERASVAFVAGILGPLVGADLLHLKEIEKVSTGLLSIGGAGTFDGIVLSGVLAALLA
;
A
#
# COMPACT_ATOMS: atom_id res chain seq x y z
N VAL A 1 15.17 -5.26 0.59
CA VAL A 1 14.88 -5.72 -0.78
C VAL A 1 14.54 -7.21 -0.83
N LEU A 2 15.43 -8.13 -0.44
CA LEU A 2 15.13 -9.59 -0.48
C LEU A 2 13.85 -9.99 0.28
N ALA A 3 13.66 -9.47 1.51
CA ALA A 3 12.44 -9.73 2.28
C ALA A 3 11.16 -9.19 1.61
N ILE A 4 11.27 -8.08 0.88
CA ILE A 4 10.18 -7.50 0.09
C ILE A 4 9.87 -8.43 -1.08
N LEU A 5 10.88 -8.89 -1.84
CA LEU A 5 10.70 -9.75 -3.01
C LEU A 5 10.18 -11.16 -2.67
N ILE A 6 10.66 -11.75 -1.58
CA ILE A 6 10.24 -13.09 -1.14
C ILE A 6 8.89 -13.00 -0.45
N GLY A 7 8.72 -12.04 0.47
CA GLY A 7 7.49 -11.88 1.23
C GLY A 7 6.31 -11.53 0.34
N SER A 8 6.53 -10.88 -0.79
CA SER A 8 5.44 -10.48 -1.67
C SER A 8 4.83 -11.62 -2.48
N LEU A 9 5.45 -12.80 -2.47
CA LEU A 9 4.83 -14.06 -2.91
C LEU A 9 3.81 -14.60 -1.89
N ILE A 10 3.75 -14.01 -0.70
CA ILE A 10 2.95 -14.46 0.44
C ILE A 10 1.88 -13.41 0.76
N SER A 11 0.61 -13.80 0.68
CA SER A 11 -0.52 -12.98 1.12
C SER A 11 -1.21 -13.64 2.31
N LEU A 12 -1.25 -12.94 3.44
CA LEU A 12 -1.84 -13.44 4.68
C LEU A 12 -3.34 -13.09 4.71
N PRO A 13 -4.26 -14.05 4.78
CA PRO A 13 -5.68 -13.76 4.94
C PRO A 13 -5.94 -13.17 6.33
N VAL A 14 -6.52 -11.97 6.38
CA VAL A 14 -6.80 -11.25 7.64
C VAL A 14 -8.28 -11.21 7.97
N HIS A 15 -9.16 -11.23 6.97
CA HIS A 15 -10.61 -11.15 7.18
C HIS A 15 -11.39 -11.89 6.10
N ARG A 16 -12.62 -12.31 6.42
CA ARG A 16 -13.54 -12.99 5.51
C ARG A 16 -14.91 -12.34 5.63
N ILE A 17 -15.50 -11.97 4.51
CA ILE A 17 -16.81 -11.33 4.44
C ILE A 17 -17.74 -12.28 3.71
N GLU A 18 -18.82 -12.71 4.37
CA GLU A 18 -19.86 -13.52 3.75
C GLU A 18 -20.67 -12.68 2.74
N ARG A 19 -20.99 -13.28 1.59
CA ARG A 19 -21.70 -12.65 0.47
C ARG A 19 -22.87 -13.54 0.06
N GLU A 20 -24.03 -12.95 -0.20
CA GLU A 20 -25.16 -13.71 -0.76
C GLU A 20 -24.90 -14.14 -2.21
N GLU A 21 -24.14 -13.32 -2.95
CA GLU A 21 -23.75 -13.55 -4.33
C GLU A 21 -22.54 -14.48 -4.46
N LEU A 22 -22.60 -15.35 -5.46
CA LEU A 22 -21.55 -16.26 -5.87
C LEU A 22 -20.34 -15.48 -6.42
N GLN A 23 -19.25 -15.44 -5.66
CA GLN A 23 -17.99 -14.82 -6.08
C GLN A 23 -17.09 -15.85 -6.78
N VAL A 24 -16.49 -15.44 -7.90
CA VAL A 24 -15.43 -16.22 -8.54
C VAL A 24 -14.15 -16.07 -7.71
N VAL A 25 -13.76 -17.14 -7.01
CA VAL A 25 -12.54 -17.18 -6.20
C VAL A 25 -11.49 -18.00 -6.94
N HIS A 26 -10.30 -17.43 -7.11
CA HIS A 26 -9.11 -18.18 -7.53
C HIS A 26 -8.47 -18.84 -6.30
N PRO A 27 -8.48 -20.18 -6.18
CA PRO A 27 -8.06 -20.90 -4.98
C PRO A 27 -6.61 -20.62 -4.55
N PHE A 28 -5.76 -20.24 -5.51
CA PHE A 28 -4.33 -20.00 -5.30
C PHE A 28 -3.97 -18.52 -5.17
N ALA A 29 -4.92 -17.60 -5.28
CA ALA A 29 -4.63 -16.17 -5.22
C ALA A 29 -4.18 -15.68 -3.83
N VAL A 30 -4.37 -16.50 -2.79
CA VAL A 30 -3.86 -16.26 -1.43
C VAL A 30 -2.41 -16.76 -1.26
N TRP A 31 -1.95 -17.73 -2.08
CA TRP A 31 -0.68 -18.44 -1.93
C TRP A 31 0.14 -18.44 -3.23
N GLY A 32 0.35 -17.27 -3.82
CA GLY A 32 1.19 -17.09 -5.02
C GLY A 32 0.61 -16.09 -6.03
N PRO A 33 1.29 -15.89 -7.18
CA PRO A 33 0.84 -14.94 -8.18
C PRO A 33 -0.49 -15.37 -8.79
N TRP A 34 -1.51 -14.52 -8.66
CA TRP A 34 -2.86 -14.79 -9.20
C TRP A 34 -2.88 -15.01 -10.71
N TRP A 35 -1.86 -14.51 -11.45
CA TRP A 35 -1.69 -14.75 -12.89
C TRP A 35 -1.12 -16.15 -13.23
N LEU A 36 -0.50 -16.85 -12.27
CA LEU A 36 -0.05 -18.24 -12.40
C LEU A 36 -1.08 -19.23 -11.86
N ALA A 37 -2.13 -18.74 -11.18
CA ALA A 37 -3.17 -19.59 -10.64
C ALA A 37 -3.92 -20.28 -11.79
N PRO A 38 -4.03 -21.63 -11.77
CA PRO A 38 -4.89 -22.35 -12.69
C PRO A 38 -6.29 -21.71 -12.75
N SER A 39 -6.91 -21.67 -13.93
CA SER A 39 -8.25 -21.11 -14.20
C SER A 39 -9.41 -21.86 -13.50
N TRP A 40 -9.11 -22.59 -12.43
CA TRP A 40 -10.05 -23.29 -11.58
C TRP A 40 -10.81 -22.28 -10.75
N GLN A 41 -11.87 -21.75 -11.33
CA GLN A 41 -12.81 -20.84 -10.66
C GLN A 41 -13.60 -21.64 -9.63
N ARG A 42 -13.34 -21.40 -8.33
CA ARG A 42 -14.21 -21.90 -7.27
C ARG A 42 -15.21 -20.82 -6.95
N VAL A 43 -16.48 -21.17 -7.02
CA VAL A 43 -17.54 -20.25 -6.63
C VAL A 43 -17.67 -20.30 -5.12
N ARG A 44 -17.43 -19.18 -4.43
CA ARG A 44 -17.67 -19.07 -2.99
C ARG A 44 -18.55 -17.88 -2.68
N ARG A 45 -19.30 -17.98 -1.59
CA ARG A 45 -20.09 -16.91 -1.00
C ARG A 45 -19.27 -16.11 0.02
N GLU A 46 -17.98 -15.91 -0.26
CA GLU A 46 -17.10 -15.14 0.62
C GLU A 46 -16.12 -14.28 -0.18
N THR A 47 -15.86 -13.08 0.32
CA THR A 47 -14.71 -12.25 -0.06
C THR A 47 -13.63 -12.43 1.00
N VAL A 48 -12.44 -12.89 0.60
CA VAL A 48 -11.28 -12.94 1.50
C VAL A 48 -10.51 -11.63 1.39
N ILE A 49 -10.23 -10.97 2.51
CA ILE A 49 -9.29 -9.87 2.59
C ILE A 49 -7.94 -10.43 3.03
N ALA A 50 -6.91 -10.21 2.22
CA ALA A 50 -5.54 -10.60 2.49
C ALA A 50 -4.61 -9.38 2.49
N VAL A 51 -3.52 -9.48 3.25
CA VAL A 51 -2.45 -8.47 3.30
C VAL A 51 -1.17 -9.10 2.78
N ASN A 52 -0.55 -8.47 1.79
CA ASN A 52 0.68 -8.96 1.20
C ASN A 52 1.89 -8.68 2.09
N VAL A 53 2.72 -9.69 2.35
CA VAL A 53 3.83 -9.55 3.31
C VAL A 53 4.91 -8.62 2.76
N GLY A 54 5.33 -8.80 1.52
CA GLY A 54 6.39 -7.97 0.93
C GLY A 54 5.92 -6.61 0.43
N GLY A 55 4.67 -6.53 -0.01
CA GLY A 55 4.05 -5.34 -0.60
C GLY A 55 3.41 -4.40 0.43
N CYS A 56 3.01 -4.91 1.60
CA CYS A 56 2.41 -4.11 2.66
C CYS A 56 3.13 -4.29 4.00
N VAL A 57 3.21 -5.51 4.53
CA VAL A 57 3.70 -5.73 5.92
C VAL A 57 5.14 -5.23 6.12
N VAL A 58 6.08 -5.71 5.30
CA VAL A 58 7.50 -5.35 5.42
C VAL A 58 7.71 -3.84 5.22
N PRO A 59 7.18 -3.18 4.17
CA PRO A 59 7.29 -1.74 3.99
C PRO A 59 6.70 -0.94 5.15
N THR A 60 5.52 -1.32 5.64
CA THR A 60 4.87 -0.66 6.78
C THR A 60 5.70 -0.80 8.04
N LEU A 61 6.29 -1.98 8.30
CA LEU A 61 7.17 -2.18 9.45
C LEU A 61 8.44 -1.32 9.35
N ILE A 62 9.04 -1.19 8.16
CA ILE A 62 10.20 -0.32 7.95
C ILE A 62 9.83 1.15 8.19
N ALA A 63 8.69 1.61 7.66
CA ALA A 63 8.22 2.97 7.87
C ALA A 63 7.94 3.24 9.37
N ALA A 64 7.25 2.31 10.04
CA ALA A 64 6.98 2.40 11.48
C ALA A 64 8.26 2.41 12.32
N TRP A 65 9.29 1.64 11.91
CA TRP A 65 10.58 1.62 12.58
C TRP A 65 11.36 2.93 12.44
N GLN A 66 11.18 3.68 11.33
CA GLN A 66 11.83 4.99 11.13
C GLN A 66 11.19 6.12 11.95
N LEU A 67 9.89 6.03 12.26
CA LEU A 67 9.15 7.09 12.96
C LEU A 67 9.77 7.52 14.30
N PRO A 68 10.24 6.61 15.18
CA PRO A 68 10.92 7.00 16.42
C PRO A 68 12.19 7.82 16.19
N PHE A 69 12.97 7.53 15.15
CA PHE A 69 14.20 8.26 14.83
C PHE A 69 13.87 9.66 14.29
N LEU A 70 12.85 9.76 13.43
CA LEU A 70 12.35 11.04 12.94
C LEU A 70 11.80 11.90 14.08
N ALA A 71 11.09 11.28 15.03
CA ALA A 71 10.58 11.97 16.22
C ALA A 71 11.70 12.43 17.16
N ALA A 72 12.73 11.60 17.37
CA ALA A 72 13.88 11.94 18.20
C ALA A 72 14.74 13.08 17.63
N SER A 73 14.72 13.27 16.31
CA SER A 73 15.46 14.35 15.62
C SER A 73 14.82 15.73 15.81
N GLY A 74 13.59 15.79 16.35
CA GLY A 74 12.97 17.01 16.83
C GLY A 74 11.53 17.21 16.35
N PRO A 75 10.76 18.08 17.04
CA PRO A 75 9.34 18.28 16.75
C PRO A 75 9.09 18.88 15.36
N ALA A 76 10.04 19.69 14.85
CA ALA A 76 9.94 20.26 13.51
C ALA A 76 9.99 19.18 12.41
N LEU A 77 10.89 18.20 12.53
CA LEU A 77 10.99 17.09 11.58
C LEU A 77 9.77 16.17 11.66
N LEU A 78 9.27 15.91 12.87
CA LEU A 78 8.05 15.14 13.06
C LEU A 78 6.84 15.84 12.41
N ALA A 79 6.72 17.15 12.57
CA ALA A 79 5.68 17.96 11.94
C ALA A 79 5.82 17.94 10.40
N ALA A 80 7.03 18.07 9.87
CA ALA A 80 7.31 17.93 8.44
C ALA A 80 6.89 16.55 7.92
N THR A 81 7.26 15.48 8.62
CA THR A 81 6.89 14.10 8.27
C THR A 81 5.38 13.92 8.24
N ALA A 82 4.68 14.45 9.24
CA ALA A 82 3.22 14.41 9.32
C ALA A 82 2.58 15.21 8.17
N LEU A 83 3.12 16.38 7.82
CA LEU A 83 2.62 17.22 6.73
C LEU A 83 2.78 16.53 5.38
N VAL A 84 3.98 16.02 5.06
CA VAL A 84 4.26 15.31 3.80
C VAL A 84 3.39 14.05 3.72
N SER A 85 3.26 13.30 4.82
CA SER A 85 2.39 12.11 4.86
C SER A 85 0.93 12.47 4.64
N ALA A 86 0.42 13.51 5.30
CA ALA A 86 -0.96 13.96 5.13
C ALA A 86 -1.25 14.42 3.69
N ALA A 87 -0.32 15.15 3.07
CA ALA A 87 -0.43 15.54 1.67
C ALA A 87 -0.48 14.31 0.75
N ASN A 88 0.40 13.34 0.95
CA ASN A 88 0.44 12.14 0.13
C ASN A 88 -0.78 11.23 0.34
N ILE A 89 -1.25 11.07 1.58
CA ILE A 89 -2.50 10.36 1.91
C ILE A 89 -3.67 11.00 1.16
N THR A 90 -3.77 12.32 1.21
CA THR A 90 -4.85 13.07 0.54
C THR A 90 -4.80 12.86 -0.97
N ALA A 91 -3.61 12.97 -1.58
CA ALA A 91 -3.43 12.75 -3.01
C ALA A 91 -3.79 11.32 -3.43
N CYS A 92 -3.33 10.31 -2.67
CA CYS A 92 -3.63 8.91 -2.93
C CYS A 92 -5.12 8.61 -2.76
N TYR A 93 -5.78 9.23 -1.77
CA TYR A 93 -7.21 9.10 -1.57
C TYR A 93 -8.02 9.55 -2.79
N PHE A 94 -7.75 10.74 -3.32
CA PHE A 94 -8.46 11.23 -4.50
C PHE A 94 -8.09 10.50 -5.81
N ALA A 95 -6.88 9.93 -5.87
CA ALA A 95 -6.41 9.19 -7.02
C ALA A 95 -6.94 7.75 -7.08
N ALA A 96 -7.24 7.16 -5.91
CA ALA A 96 -7.68 5.79 -5.79
C ALA A 96 -9.14 5.63 -6.23
N ARG A 97 -9.42 4.51 -6.91
CA ARG A 97 -10.76 4.13 -7.32
C ARG A 97 -10.97 2.63 -7.07
N PRO A 98 -12.05 2.24 -6.38
CA PRO A 98 -12.42 0.82 -6.27
C PRO A 98 -12.97 0.32 -7.61
N VAL A 99 -12.38 -0.76 -8.13
CA VAL A 99 -12.73 -1.37 -9.42
C VAL A 99 -13.22 -2.81 -9.19
N PRO A 100 -14.47 -3.16 -9.60
CA PRO A 100 -15.01 -4.50 -9.47
C PRO A 100 -14.16 -5.59 -10.13
N GLY A 101 -14.01 -6.71 -9.43
CA GLY A 101 -13.17 -7.83 -9.86
C GLY A 101 -11.65 -7.60 -9.81
N VAL A 102 -11.19 -6.37 -9.56
CA VAL A 102 -9.75 -6.02 -9.57
C VAL A 102 -9.24 -5.62 -8.18
N GLY A 103 -9.93 -4.71 -7.49
CA GLY A 103 -9.42 -4.15 -6.24
C GLY A 103 -9.40 -2.62 -6.25
N ILE A 104 -8.52 -2.03 -5.43
CA ILE A 104 -8.27 -0.58 -5.41
C ILE A 104 -7.20 -0.29 -6.46
N MET A 105 -7.50 0.60 -7.40
CA MET A 105 -6.57 1.04 -8.43
C MET A 105 -6.24 2.52 -8.27
N MET A 106 -4.97 2.86 -8.48
CA MET A 106 -4.52 4.25 -8.61
C MET A 106 -3.31 4.31 -9.55
N PRO A 107 -3.02 5.46 -10.19
CA PRO A 107 -1.78 5.64 -10.94
C PRO A 107 -0.54 5.48 -10.03
N GLY A 108 0.34 4.53 -10.35
CA GLY A 108 1.45 4.12 -9.48
C GLY A 108 2.47 5.22 -9.17
N LEU A 109 2.60 6.23 -10.03
CA LEU A 109 3.53 7.34 -9.83
C LEU A 109 3.00 8.49 -8.97
N ILE A 110 1.70 8.51 -8.63
CA ILE A 110 1.15 9.63 -7.83
C ILE A 110 1.82 9.71 -6.47
N SER A 111 1.92 8.58 -5.77
CA SER A 111 2.49 8.57 -4.43
C SER A 111 3.99 8.87 -4.36
N PRO A 112 4.87 8.27 -5.20
CA PRO A 112 6.28 8.65 -5.16
C PRO A 112 6.49 10.10 -5.58
N ALA A 113 5.76 10.61 -6.57
CA ALA A 113 5.88 11.99 -7.00
C ALA A 113 5.45 12.97 -5.90
N VAL A 114 4.29 12.76 -5.28
CA VAL A 114 3.80 13.66 -4.21
C VAL A 114 4.70 13.60 -2.99
N SER A 115 5.10 12.40 -2.55
CA SER A 115 6.02 12.23 -1.44
C SER A 115 7.34 12.94 -1.67
N LEU A 116 7.96 12.72 -2.83
CA LEU A 116 9.20 13.37 -3.24
C LEU A 116 9.05 14.90 -3.26
N LEU A 117 8.10 15.42 -4.03
CA LEU A 117 7.92 16.86 -4.22
C LEU A 117 7.67 17.58 -2.89
N PHE A 118 6.77 17.05 -2.04
CA PHE A 118 6.49 17.67 -0.76
C PHE A 118 7.67 17.56 0.21
N THR A 119 8.44 16.47 0.16
CA THR A 119 9.68 16.35 0.96
C THR A 119 10.68 17.44 0.57
N TRP A 120 10.89 17.68 -0.73
CA TRP A 120 11.79 18.72 -1.23
C TRP A 120 11.32 20.15 -0.95
N ILE A 121 10.01 20.36 -0.88
CA ILE A 121 9.43 21.67 -0.54
C ILE A 121 9.54 21.97 0.96
N VAL A 122 9.30 20.96 1.80
CA VAL A 122 9.18 21.14 3.25
C VAL A 122 10.54 21.08 3.96
N LEU A 123 11.48 20.27 3.46
CA LEU A 123 12.77 20.06 4.11
C LEU A 123 13.93 20.77 3.39
N PRO A 124 14.92 21.29 4.14
CA PRO A 124 16.13 21.91 3.60
C PRO A 124 16.92 21.03 2.63
N MET A 125 17.76 21.65 1.80
CA MET A 125 18.57 20.99 0.76
C MET A 125 19.55 19.93 1.29
N ASP A 126 19.95 20.09 2.53
CA ASP A 126 21.01 19.37 3.25
C ASP A 126 20.47 18.49 4.39
N ALA A 127 19.14 18.39 4.52
CA ALA A 127 18.52 17.60 5.59
C ALA A 127 18.80 16.09 5.40
N PRO A 128 19.50 15.44 6.35
CA PRO A 128 19.90 14.03 6.20
C PRO A 128 18.72 13.05 6.26
N GLU A 129 17.57 13.46 6.78
CA GLU A 129 16.40 12.60 6.98
C GLU A 129 15.42 12.58 5.80
N ARG A 130 15.72 13.29 4.70
CA ARG A 130 14.79 13.43 3.56
C ARG A 130 14.39 12.10 2.95
N ALA A 131 15.35 11.22 2.71
CA ALA A 131 15.07 9.88 2.21
C ALA A 131 14.11 9.11 3.14
N SER A 132 14.28 9.25 4.45
CA SER A 132 13.43 8.62 5.46
C SER A 132 12.01 9.22 5.47
N VAL A 133 11.88 10.55 5.39
CA VAL A 133 10.58 11.23 5.32
C VAL A 133 9.84 10.88 4.03
N ALA A 134 10.52 10.93 2.89
CA ALA A 134 9.98 10.55 1.60
C ALA A 134 9.57 9.07 1.55
N PHE A 135 10.36 8.19 2.19
CA PHE A 135 10.01 6.78 2.34
C PHE A 135 8.72 6.62 3.16
N VAL A 136 8.68 7.17 4.38
CA VAL A 136 7.53 7.04 5.29
C VAL A 136 6.26 7.58 4.65
N ALA A 137 6.30 8.79 4.08
CA ALA A 137 5.15 9.36 3.40
C ALA A 137 4.77 8.56 2.14
N GLY A 138 5.74 8.03 1.40
CA GLY A 138 5.53 7.16 0.24
C GLY A 138 4.86 5.82 0.61
N ILE A 139 5.10 5.29 1.81
CA ILE A 139 4.40 4.10 2.31
C ILE A 139 3.00 4.46 2.82
N LEU A 140 2.87 5.53 3.61
CA LEU A 140 1.60 5.92 4.24
C LEU A 140 0.56 6.40 3.23
N GLY A 141 0.99 7.04 2.14
CA GLY A 141 0.10 7.54 1.09
C GLY A 141 -0.83 6.47 0.51
N PRO A 142 -0.30 5.42 -0.15
CA PRO A 142 -1.13 4.37 -0.72
C PRO A 142 -1.74 3.49 0.37
N LEU A 143 -1.02 3.19 1.45
CA LEU A 143 -1.55 2.34 2.53
C LEU A 143 -2.79 2.95 3.18
N VAL A 144 -2.71 4.21 3.62
CA VAL A 144 -3.82 4.86 4.31
C VAL A 144 -4.79 5.47 3.29
N GLY A 145 -4.28 6.28 2.37
CA GLY A 145 -5.08 7.04 1.42
C GLY A 145 -5.82 6.18 0.41
N ALA A 146 -5.13 5.23 -0.22
CA ALA A 146 -5.76 4.33 -1.18
C ALA A 146 -6.43 3.15 -0.45
N ASP A 147 -5.66 2.34 0.26
CA ASP A 147 -6.13 1.02 0.72
C ASP A 147 -7.10 1.10 1.92
N LEU A 148 -6.70 1.73 3.03
CA LEU A 148 -7.50 1.73 4.26
C LEU A 148 -8.76 2.60 4.17
N LEU A 149 -8.66 3.81 3.59
CA LEU A 149 -9.81 4.72 3.53
C LEU A 149 -10.91 4.25 2.56
N HIS A 150 -10.58 3.47 1.52
CA HIS A 150 -11.56 2.89 0.58
C HIS A 150 -12.03 1.49 0.97
N LEU A 151 -11.57 0.92 2.08
CA LEU A 151 -11.90 -0.45 2.48
C LEU A 151 -13.43 -0.66 2.58
N LYS A 152 -14.16 0.29 3.16
CA LYS A 152 -15.63 0.21 3.27
C LYS A 152 -16.36 0.24 1.93
N GLU A 153 -15.79 0.88 0.93
CA GLU A 153 -16.36 0.92 -0.42
C GLU A 153 -16.14 -0.41 -1.13
N ILE A 154 -14.95 -1.00 -0.94
CA ILE A 154 -14.60 -2.25 -1.60
C ILE A 154 -15.28 -3.47 -0.97
N GLU A 155 -15.62 -3.41 0.31
CA GLU A 155 -16.50 -4.40 0.96
C GLU A 155 -17.87 -4.50 0.28
N LYS A 156 -18.31 -3.46 -0.43
CA LYS A 156 -19.56 -3.47 -1.20
C LYS A 156 -19.38 -4.01 -2.61
N VAL A 157 -18.15 -4.08 -3.11
CA VAL A 157 -17.82 -4.51 -4.47
C VAL A 157 -17.58 -6.02 -4.51
N SER A 158 -18.24 -6.73 -5.41
CA SER A 158 -18.12 -8.19 -5.56
C SER A 158 -16.72 -8.59 -6.03
N THR A 159 -15.91 -9.12 -5.11
CA THR A 159 -14.62 -9.75 -5.43
C THR A 159 -14.43 -11.01 -4.58
N GLY A 160 -13.83 -12.06 -5.15
CA GLY A 160 -13.51 -13.29 -4.41
C GLY A 160 -12.29 -13.16 -3.49
N LEU A 161 -11.35 -12.29 -3.84
CA LEU A 161 -10.16 -11.97 -3.04
C LEU A 161 -9.82 -10.50 -3.20
N LEU A 162 -9.64 -9.81 -2.08
CA LEU A 162 -9.05 -8.50 -1.98
C LEU A 162 -7.65 -8.64 -1.36
N SER A 163 -6.59 -8.25 -2.06
CA SER A 163 -5.22 -8.27 -1.50
C SER A 163 -4.65 -6.87 -1.37
N ILE A 164 -4.58 -6.37 -0.13
CA ILE A 164 -3.91 -5.12 0.24
C ILE A 164 -2.41 -5.28 -0.04
N GLY A 165 -1.84 -4.38 -0.84
CA GLY A 165 -0.45 -4.46 -1.30
C GLY A 165 -0.08 -5.66 -2.20
N GLY A 166 -1.05 -6.42 -2.75
CA GLY A 166 -0.75 -7.62 -3.56
C GLY A 166 -1.63 -7.93 -4.78
N ALA A 167 -2.83 -7.36 -4.92
CA ALA A 167 -3.79 -7.68 -6.01
C ALA A 167 -3.45 -7.01 -7.35
N GLY A 168 -2.18 -7.12 -7.80
CA GLY A 168 -1.62 -6.27 -8.86
C GLY A 168 -0.92 -5.02 -8.32
N THR A 169 -0.80 -4.91 -6.99
CA THR A 169 -0.23 -3.78 -6.23
C THR A 169 1.10 -4.11 -5.53
N PHE A 170 1.81 -5.15 -5.99
CA PHE A 170 3.23 -5.36 -5.69
C PHE A 170 4.09 -4.11 -5.99
N ASP A 171 3.53 -3.16 -6.77
CA ASP A 171 4.19 -2.02 -7.38
C ASP A 171 3.71 -0.64 -6.85
N GLY A 172 2.84 -0.61 -5.83
CA GLY A 172 2.30 0.65 -5.29
C GLY A 172 3.06 1.13 -4.07
N ILE A 173 2.79 0.51 -2.91
CA ILE A 173 3.37 0.90 -1.62
C ILE A 173 4.91 0.80 -1.64
N VAL A 174 5.45 -0.35 -2.03
CA VAL A 174 6.92 -0.58 -2.10
C VAL A 174 7.58 0.39 -3.07
N LEU A 175 7.08 0.48 -4.31
CA LEU A 175 7.64 1.35 -5.33
C LEU A 175 7.57 2.82 -4.90
N SER A 176 6.45 3.24 -4.31
CA SER A 176 6.27 4.59 -3.78
C SER A 176 7.33 4.94 -2.75
N GLY A 177 7.50 4.10 -1.72
CA GLY A 177 8.49 4.33 -0.68
C GLY A 177 9.92 4.30 -1.23
N VAL A 178 10.26 3.28 -2.02
CA VAL A 178 11.63 3.11 -2.55
C VAL A 178 11.98 4.21 -3.55
N LEU A 179 11.13 4.52 -4.54
CA LEU A 179 11.41 5.58 -5.51
C LEU A 179 11.48 6.96 -4.85
N ALA A 180 10.58 7.26 -3.92
CA ALA A 180 10.61 8.54 -3.21
C ALA A 180 11.90 8.67 -2.40
N ALA A 181 12.32 7.62 -1.69
CA ALA A 181 13.54 7.62 -0.90
C ALA A 181 14.82 7.73 -1.74
N LEU A 182 14.87 7.05 -2.89
CA LEU A 182 16.03 7.07 -3.79
C LEU A 182 16.24 8.42 -4.48
N LEU A 183 15.19 9.22 -4.63
CA LEU A 183 15.23 10.50 -5.35
C LEU A 183 15.22 11.72 -4.42
N ALA A 184 15.04 11.53 -3.11
CA ALA A 184 14.98 12.58 -2.09
C ALA A 184 16.37 12.97 -1.56
#